data_AF-A0A850AA73-F1
#
_entry.id   AF-A0A850AA73-F1
#
_cell.length_a   1.000
_cell.length_b   1.000
_cell.length_c   1.000
_cell.angle_alpha   90.00
_cell.angle_beta   90.00
_cell.angle_gamma   90.00
#
_symmetry.space_group_name_H-M   'P 1'
#
loop_
_entity.id
_entity.type
_entity.pdbx_description
1 polymer ?
#
loop_
_entity_poly.entity_id
_entity_poly.type
_entity_poly.pdbx_seq_one_letter_code
_entity_poly.pdbx_strand_id
1 'polypeptide(L)'
;MLIYHLAGEPIIENFFAGLQPVNDKLYCSFITYIELLGFPELTEEEKEKIQRLLALFEKTGISDSVEEKAIQIRASKRIKIPDAIVAASALHTNSILVTRGLSPFLLYH
;
A
#
# COMPACT_ATOMS: atom_id res chain seq x y z
N MET A 1 -2.88 2.31 -1.08
CA MET A 1 -2.82 3.24 -2.22
C MET A 1 -1.38 3.70 -2.44
N LEU A 2 -0.60 2.83 -3.09
CA LEU A 2 0.59 3.21 -3.84
C LEU A 2 0.11 3.31 -5.29
N ILE A 3 -0.27 4.53 -5.72
CA ILE A 3 -0.57 4.79 -7.12
C ILE A 3 0.46 5.82 -7.58
N TYR A 4 1.48 5.38 -8.33
CA TYR A 4 1.97 6.22 -9.41
C TYR A 4 2.71 5.46 -10.52
N HIS A 5 2.14 5.62 -11.72
CA HIS A 5 2.77 5.90 -13.01
C HIS A 5 4.09 5.17 -13.29
N LEU A 6 3.95 4.02 -13.96
CA LEU A 6 5.00 3.40 -14.76
C LEU A 6 5.31 4.22 -16.02
N ALA A 7 5.70 5.48 -15.83
CA ALA A 7 6.27 6.28 -16.91
C ALA A 7 7.54 6.96 -16.40
N GLY A 8 8.62 6.17 -16.34
CA GLY A 8 9.97 6.65 -16.65
C GLY A 8 10.61 7.77 -15.82
N GLU A 9 10.29 7.98 -14.53
CA GLU A 9 10.94 9.03 -13.71
C GLU A 9 11.46 8.52 -12.33
N PRO A 10 12.51 9.13 -11.75
CA PRO A 10 13.37 8.61 -10.68
C PRO A 10 12.78 8.83 -9.26
N ILE A 11 11.49 8.59 -9.08
CA ILE A 11 10.78 8.90 -7.82
C ILE A 11 11.00 7.82 -6.75
N ILE A 12 11.34 6.59 -7.16
CA ILE A 12 11.67 5.49 -6.23
C ILE A 12 12.81 5.93 -5.30
N GLU A 13 13.86 6.54 -5.85
CA GLU A 13 14.99 7.04 -5.05
C GLU A 13 14.56 8.11 -4.04
N ASN A 14 13.65 9.02 -4.39
CA ASN A 14 13.18 10.08 -3.47
C ASN A 14 12.20 9.59 -2.38
N PHE A 15 11.38 8.55 -2.67
CA PHE A 15 10.52 7.93 -1.65
C PHE A 15 11.36 7.22 -0.58
N PHE A 16 12.42 6.54 -1.01
CA PHE A 16 13.35 5.85 -0.11
C PHE A 16 14.42 6.78 0.50
N ALA A 17 14.77 7.91 -0.14
CA ALA A 17 15.74 8.87 0.40
C ALA A 17 15.27 9.51 1.72
N GLY A 18 13.96 9.59 1.95
CA GLY A 18 13.38 10.04 3.23
C GLY A 18 13.09 8.90 4.23
N LEU A 19 13.08 7.65 3.77
CA LEU A 19 12.88 6.47 4.62
C LEU A 19 14.26 5.91 4.97
N GLN A 20 14.85 6.37 6.08
CA GLN A 20 16.04 5.71 6.60
C GLN A 20 15.61 4.36 7.18
N PRO A 21 15.91 3.21 6.54
CA PRO A 21 15.52 1.92 7.04
C PRO A 21 16.55 1.52 8.10
N VAL A 22 16.45 2.13 9.27
CA VAL A 22 17.20 1.74 10.46
C VAL A 22 16.18 1.07 11.38
N ASN A 23 15.87 -0.19 11.07
CA ASN A 23 14.98 -1.14 11.80
C ASN A 23 13.48 -1.19 11.50
N ASP A 24 12.92 -0.35 10.61
CA ASP A 24 11.48 -0.40 10.34
C ASP A 24 11.11 -1.41 9.23
N LYS A 25 10.16 -2.30 9.53
CA LYS A 25 9.58 -3.21 8.55
C LYS A 25 8.64 -2.45 7.62
N LEU A 26 8.80 -2.64 6.31
CA LEU A 26 7.90 -2.09 5.31
C LEU A 26 6.81 -3.09 4.97
N TYR A 27 5.55 -2.64 4.99
CA TYR A 27 4.40 -3.47 4.67
C TYR A 27 3.67 -2.96 3.43
N CYS A 28 3.16 -3.89 2.61
CA CYS A 28 2.30 -3.55 1.47
C CYS A 28 1.06 -4.46 1.47
N SER A 29 -0.12 -3.86 1.32
CA SER A 29 -1.38 -4.61 1.37
C SER A 29 -1.56 -5.51 0.16
N PHE A 30 -2.07 -6.72 0.35
CA PHE A 30 -2.35 -7.63 -0.77
C PHE A 30 -3.23 -7.00 -1.86
N ILE A 31 -4.14 -6.09 -1.50
CA ILE A 31 -5.00 -5.43 -2.49
C ILE A 31 -4.17 -4.50 -3.39
N THR A 32 -3.12 -3.86 -2.86
CA THR A 32 -2.20 -3.05 -3.64
C THR A 32 -1.31 -3.92 -4.55
N TYR A 33 -0.95 -5.14 -4.17
CA TYR A 33 -0.33 -6.10 -5.11
C TYR A 33 -1.26 -6.40 -6.29
N ILE A 34 -2.55 -6.63 -6.01
CA ILE A 34 -3.56 -6.92 -7.04
C ILE A 34 -3.73 -5.71 -7.97
N GLU A 35 -3.85 -4.51 -7.42
CA GLU A 35 -3.98 -3.27 -8.19
C GLU A 35 -2.78 -3.04 -9.11
N LEU A 36 -1.56 -3.26 -8.60
CA LEU A 36 -0.34 -3.00 -9.36
C LEU A 36 -0.04 -4.07 -10.40
N LEU A 37 -0.27 -5.36 -10.12
CA LEU A 37 0.06 -6.45 -11.05
C LEU A 37 -1.11 -6.84 -11.97
N GLY A 38 -2.33 -6.42 -11.63
CA GLY A 38 -3.55 -6.71 -12.38
C GLY A 38 -3.88 -5.67 -13.46
N PHE A 39 -3.01 -4.66 -13.66
CA PHE A 39 -3.23 -3.66 -14.70
C PHE A 39 -3.02 -4.30 -16.08
N PRO A 40 -4.03 -4.29 -16.97
CA PRO A 40 -4.03 -5.12 -18.17
C PRO A 40 -3.03 -4.67 -19.24
N GLU A 41 -2.60 -3.41 -19.20
CA GLU A 41 -1.70 -2.81 -20.20
C GLU A 41 -0.22 -2.94 -19.82
N LEU A 42 0.11 -3.67 -18.74
CA LEU A 42 1.49 -3.87 -18.33
C LEU A 42 2.28 -4.67 -19.36
N THR A 43 3.42 -4.11 -19.76
CA THR A 43 4.47 -4.89 -20.40
C THR A 43 5.14 -5.82 -19.37
N GLU A 44 5.78 -6.89 -19.85
CA GLU A 44 6.54 -7.80 -18.97
C GLU A 44 7.68 -7.06 -18.25
N GLU A 45 8.32 -6.08 -18.90
CA GLU A 45 9.37 -5.27 -18.27
C GLU A 45 8.84 -4.42 -17.10
N GLU A 46 7.66 -3.80 -17.26
CA GLU A 46 7.02 -3.04 -16.18
C GLU A 46 6.58 -3.94 -15.04
N LYS A 47 6.04 -5.11 -15.35
CA LYS A 47 5.65 -6.11 -14.37
C LYS A 47 6.84 -6.59 -13.54
N GLU A 48 7.99 -6.85 -14.18
CA GLU A 48 9.23 -7.17 -13.47
C GLU A 48 9.68 -6.03 -12.54
N LYS A 49 9.63 -4.77 -13.02
CA LYS A 49 9.98 -3.60 -12.20
C LYS A 49 9.06 -3.49 -10.97
N ILE A 50 7.74 -3.66 -11.16
CA ILE A 50 6.78 -3.69 -10.05
C ILE A 50 7.11 -4.82 -9.07
N GLN A 51 7.38 -6.04 -9.56
CA GLN A 51 7.70 -7.17 -8.68
C GLN A 51 8.96 -6.94 -7.86
N ARG A 52 10.01 -6.36 -8.46
CA ARG A 52 11.24 -5.99 -7.75
C ARG A 52 10.99 -4.93 -6.68
N LEU A 53 10.16 -3.93 -6.97
CA LEU A 53 9.73 -2.93 -5.99
C LEU A 53 8.97 -3.58 -4.83
N LEU A 54 7.99 -4.44 -5.15
CA LEU A 54 7.15 -5.11 -4.16
C LEU A 54 7.93 -6.12 -3.30
N ALA A 55 9.07 -6.63 -3.77
CA ALA A 55 9.96 -7.50 -2.99
C ALA A 55 10.62 -6.79 -1.80
N LEU A 56 10.61 -5.45 -1.77
CA LEU A 56 11.11 -4.66 -0.64
C LEU A 56 10.13 -4.60 0.54
N PHE A 57 8.89 -5.10 0.36
CA PHE A 57 7.82 -5.03 1.33
C PHE A 57 7.39 -6.43 1.80
N GLU A 58 7.06 -6.55 3.08
CA GLU A 58 6.31 -7.69 3.59
C GLU A 58 4.83 -7.54 3.17
N LYS A 59 4.34 -8.51 2.40
CA LYS A 59 2.94 -8.51 1.95
C LYS A 59 2.01 -8.81 3.12
N THR A 60 1.10 -7.90 3.46
CA THR A 60 0.06 -8.21 4.45
C THR A 60 -1.00 -9.11 3.81
N GLY A 61 -1.27 -10.26 4.42
CA GLY A 61 -2.32 -11.18 3.99
C GLY A 61 -3.74 -10.69 4.27
N ILE A 62 -4.72 -11.47 3.84
CA ILE A 62 -6.10 -11.37 4.33
C ILE A 62 -6.14 -12.09 5.67
N SER A 63 -6.69 -11.43 6.69
CA SER A 63 -7.01 -12.05 7.98
C SER A 63 -8.38 -11.56 8.42
N ASP A 64 -9.05 -12.33 9.27
CA ASP A 64 -10.36 -11.94 9.84
C ASP A 64 -10.29 -10.56 10.50
N SER A 65 -9.15 -10.25 11.16
CA SER A 65 -8.90 -8.93 11.75
C SER A 65 -8.86 -7.80 10.72
N VAL A 66 -8.24 -8.01 9.56
CA VAL A 66 -8.20 -7.02 8.47
C VAL A 66 -9.60 -6.86 7.86
N GLU A 67 -10.34 -7.96 7.70
CA GLU A 67 -11.70 -7.95 7.18
C GLU A 67 -12.65 -7.15 8.09
N GLU A 68 -12.70 -7.47 9.38
CA GLU A 68 -13.55 -6.77 10.35
C GLU A 68 -13.23 -5.27 10.41
N LYS A 69 -11.95 -4.91 10.47
CA LYS A 69 -11.52 -3.50 10.46
C LYS A 69 -11.92 -2.80 9.15
N ALA A 70 -11.78 -3.47 8.00
CA ALA A 70 -12.16 -2.89 6.72
C ALA A 70 -13.67 -2.66 6.64
N ILE A 71 -14.48 -3.58 7.15
CA ILE A 71 -15.95 -3.44 7.26
C ILE A 71 -16.29 -2.21 8.12
N GLN A 72 -15.71 -2.11 9.31
CA GLN A 72 -15.94 -0.98 10.22
C GLN A 72 -15.55 0.36 9.59
N ILE A 73 -14.39 0.43 8.93
CA ILE A 73 -13.92 1.63 8.25
C ILE A 73 -14.86 1.99 7.10
N ARG A 74 -15.29 1.03 6.28
CA ARG A 74 -16.18 1.27 5.13
C ARG A 74 -17.59 1.68 5.57
N ALA A 75 -18.08 1.14 6.69
CA ALA A 75 -19.37 1.51 7.26
C ALA A 75 -19.35 2.95 7.82
N SER A 76 -18.22 3.36 8.42
CA SER A 76 -18.06 4.70 9.01
C SER A 76 -17.61 5.77 8.02
N LYS A 77 -16.91 5.39 6.93
CA LYS A 77 -16.33 6.32 5.94
C LYS A 77 -16.79 5.97 4.53
N ARG A 78 -17.16 6.98 3.74
CA ARG A 78 -17.50 6.83 2.31
C ARG A 78 -16.27 6.65 1.40
N ILE A 79 -15.39 5.69 1.69
CA ILE A 79 -14.17 5.38 0.90
C ILE A 79 -14.28 4.06 0.13
N LYS A 80 -13.54 3.84 -0.95
CA LYS A 80 -13.67 2.59 -1.73
C LYS A 80 -13.22 1.37 -0.91
N ILE A 81 -13.68 0.17 -1.30
CA ILE A 81 -13.30 -1.09 -0.64
C ILE A 81 -11.76 -1.26 -0.58
N PRO A 82 -11.00 -1.05 -1.67
CA PRO A 82 -9.54 -1.15 -1.61
C PRO A 82 -8.90 -0.19 -0.60
N ASP A 83 -9.39 1.04 -0.52
CA ASP A 83 -8.90 2.04 0.44
C ASP A 83 -9.16 1.61 1.90
N ALA A 84 -10.35 1.04 2.16
CA ALA A 84 -10.70 0.51 3.47
C ALA A 84 -9.81 -0.68 3.87
N ILE A 85 -9.50 -1.59 2.94
CA ILE A 85 -8.60 -2.73 3.16
C ILE A 85 -7.18 -2.25 3.47
N VAL A 86 -6.68 -1.26 2.74
CA VAL A 86 -5.35 -0.69 2.99
C VAL A 86 -5.27 -0.05 4.38
N ALA A 87 -6.29 0.73 4.77
CA ALA A 87 -6.35 1.33 6.10
C ALA A 87 -6.44 0.27 7.21
N ALA A 88 -7.24 -0.78 7.01
CA ALA A 88 -7.33 -1.91 7.93
C ALA A 88 -6.00 -2.67 8.05
N SER A 89 -5.26 -2.84 6.95
CA SER A 89 -3.95 -3.51 6.93
C SER A 89 -2.91 -2.74 7.76
N ALA A 90 -2.92 -1.41 7.68
CA ALA A 90 -2.05 -0.56 8.51
C ALA A 90 -2.41 -0.66 10.00
N LEU A 91 -3.70 -0.61 10.34
CA LEU A 91 -4.18 -0.79 11.71
C LEU A 91 -3.95 -2.20 12.28
N HIS A 92 -3.86 -3.21 11.43
CA HIS A 92 -3.57 -4.59 11.84
C HIS A 92 -2.08 -4.79 12.15
N THR A 93 -1.20 -4.18 11.35
CA THR A 93 0.26 -4.27 11.52
C THR A 93 0.83 -3.23 12.48
N ASN A 94 -0.02 -2.36 13.05
CA ASN A 94 0.40 -1.19 13.83
C ASN A 94 1.39 -0.29 13.06
N SER A 95 1.21 -0.21 11.73
CA SER A 95 2.08 0.54 10.84
C SER A 95 1.50 1.91 10.54
N ILE A 96 2.38 2.87 10.25
CA ILE A 96 1.97 4.17 9.72
C ILE A 96 1.51 3.98 8.27
N LEU A 97 0.29 4.39 7.97
CA LEU A 97 -0.23 4.35 6.62
C LEU A 97 0.38 5.48 5.77
N VAL A 98 1.12 5.12 4.73
CA VAL A 98 1.64 6.06 3.73
C VAL A 98 0.83 5.95 2.45
N THR A 99 0.18 7.04 2.02
CA THR A 99 -0.52 7.14 0.73
C THR A 99 -0.15 8.46 0.04
N ARG A 100 -0.04 8.49 -1.30
CA ARG A 100 0.09 9.76 -2.05
C ARG A 100 -1.30 10.24 -2.47
N GLY A 101 -1.91 11.11 -1.66
CA GLY A 101 -3.18 11.78 -2.03
C GLY A 101 -4.02 12.27 -0.86
N LEU A 102 -3.75 11.83 0.36
CA LEU A 102 -4.32 12.40 1.58
C LEU A 102 -3.17 12.58 2.55
N SER A 103 -3.16 13.73 3.24
CA SER A 103 -2.39 13.98 4.46
C SER A 103 -2.18 12.67 5.24
N PRO A 104 -0.99 12.38 5.81
CA PRO A 104 -0.80 11.21 6.64
C PRO A 104 -1.96 11.17 7.64
N PHE A 105 -2.87 10.23 7.45
CA PHE A 105 -4.05 10.10 8.27
C PHE A 105 -3.53 9.55 9.60
N LEU A 106 -3.21 10.48 10.51
CA LEU A 106 -3.01 10.19 11.92
C LEU A 106 -4.32 9.57 12.43
N LEU A 107 -4.37 8.24 12.45
CA LEU A 107 -5.29 7.51 13.31
C LEU A 107 -4.57 7.32 14.65
N TYR A 108 -4.41 8.43 15.36
CA TYR A 108 -4.43 8.41 16.81
C TYR A 108 -5.82 8.93 17.22
N HIS A 109 -6.46 8.17 18.12
CA HIS A 109 -7.82 8.25 18.66
C HIS A 109 -8.84 7.31 18.01
#